data_AF-A0A8C3UWV5-F1
#
_entry.id   AF-A0A8C3UWV5-F1
#
_cell.length_a   1.000
_cell.length_b   1.000
_cell.length_c   1.000
_cell.angle_alpha   90.00
_cell.angle_beta   90.00
_cell.angle_gamma   90.00
#
_symmetry.space_group_name_H-M   'P 1'
#
loop_
_entity.id
_entity.type
_entity.pdbx_description
1 polymer ?
#
loop_
_entity_poly.entity_id
_entity_poly.type
_entity_poly.pdbx_seq_one_letter_code
_entity_poly.pdbx_strand_id
1 'polypeptide(L)'
;MAGQAPVPSSCDCFVALPPHTASPAVIFGKNADRPRDEVQEIVYVPAATHRPGDKVQCTYLEIEQVQHTHAVMGANDRGVCVGNEGVWTREPTGEEEALLGMDLVR
;
A
#
# COMPACT_ATOMS: atom_id res chain seq x y z
N MET A 1 31.61 10.67 -13.82
CA MET A 1 30.50 10.69 -12.85
C MET A 1 29.22 10.56 -13.65
N ALA A 2 28.71 9.34 -13.86
CA ALA A 2 27.48 9.15 -14.62
C ALA A 2 26.32 9.85 -13.89
N GLY A 3 25.57 10.67 -14.60
CA GLY A 3 24.52 11.51 -14.04
C GLY A 3 23.48 10.67 -13.30
N GLN A 4 23.31 10.95 -12.02
CA GLN A 4 22.32 10.30 -11.18
C GLN A 4 20.93 10.65 -11.74
N ALA A 5 20.12 9.64 -12.05
CA ALA A 5 18.74 9.85 -12.50
C ALA A 5 17.97 10.66 -11.44
N PRO A 6 17.04 11.55 -11.85
CA PRO A 6 16.25 12.32 -10.90
C PRO A 6 15.48 11.40 -9.96
N VAL A 7 15.49 11.72 -8.67
CA VAL A 7 14.72 10.99 -7.66
C VAL A 7 13.22 11.21 -7.94
N PRO A 8 12.40 10.14 -7.99
CA PRO A 8 10.96 10.28 -8.13
C PRO A 8 10.40 11.13 -6.98
N SER A 9 9.46 12.01 -7.29
CA SER A 9 8.95 12.99 -6.32
C SER A 9 7.43 12.96 -6.17
N SER A 10 6.73 12.01 -6.79
CA SER A 10 5.29 11.82 -6.60
C SER A 10 4.88 10.36 -6.68
N CYS A 11 3.96 9.98 -5.80
CA CYS A 11 2.96 8.96 -6.07
C CYS A 11 1.67 9.67 -6.50
N ASP A 12 0.83 8.98 -7.25
CA ASP A 12 -0.51 9.44 -7.58
C ASP A 12 -1.44 8.21 -7.63
N CYS A 13 -2.71 8.43 -7.32
CA CYS A 13 -3.75 7.42 -7.48
C CYS A 13 -4.92 7.96 -8.32
N PHE A 14 -5.56 7.06 -9.07
CA PHE A 14 -6.78 7.37 -9.78
C PHE A 14 -7.78 6.22 -9.70
N VAL A 15 -9.06 6.58 -9.76
CA VAL A 15 -10.18 5.64 -9.78
C VAL A 15 -11.12 6.00 -10.91
N ALA A 16 -11.45 5.02 -11.74
CA ALA A 16 -12.54 5.13 -12.71
C ALA A 16 -13.62 4.10 -12.36
N LEU A 17 -14.85 4.59 -12.20
CA LEU A 17 -16.02 3.78 -11.87
C LEU A 17 -16.90 3.59 -13.10
N PRO A 18 -17.63 2.46 -13.23
CA PRO A 18 -18.71 2.34 -14.20
C PRO A 18 -19.72 3.50 -14.07
N PRO A 19 -20.28 4.02 -15.17
CA PRO A 19 -20.12 3.58 -16.56
C PRO A 19 -18.94 4.23 -17.30
N HIS A 20 -18.00 4.88 -16.62
CA HIS A 20 -16.90 5.64 -17.22
C HIS A 20 -15.70 4.76 -17.65
N THR A 21 -15.87 3.45 -17.66
CA THR A 21 -14.87 2.45 -18.00
C THR A 21 -15.36 1.63 -19.21
N ALA A 22 -14.45 1.22 -20.10
CA ALA A 22 -14.80 0.48 -21.32
C ALA A 22 -15.39 -0.92 -21.06
N SER A 23 -15.17 -1.45 -19.85
CA SER A 23 -15.78 -2.66 -19.33
C SER A 23 -16.51 -2.32 -18.02
N PRO A 24 -17.52 -3.10 -17.57
CA PRO A 24 -18.24 -2.85 -16.32
C PRO A 24 -17.39 -3.19 -15.08
N ALA A 25 -16.23 -2.56 -14.96
CA ALA A 25 -15.24 -2.79 -13.91
C ALA A 25 -14.80 -1.46 -13.29
N VAL A 26 -14.40 -1.52 -12.02
CA VAL A 26 -13.66 -0.45 -11.35
C VAL A 26 -12.20 -0.56 -11.76
N ILE A 27 -11.60 0.55 -12.20
CA ILE A 27 -10.17 0.64 -12.46
C ILE A 27 -9.55 1.46 -11.33
N PHE A 28 -8.66 0.83 -10.58
CA PHE A 28 -7.80 1.47 -9.59
C PHE A 28 -6.37 1.47 -10.12
N GLY A 29 -5.73 2.64 -10.16
CA GLY A 29 -4.34 2.77 -10.58
C GLY A 29 -3.56 3.59 -9.56
N LYS A 30 -2.32 3.16 -9.29
CA LYS A 30 -1.40 3.83 -8.37
C LYS A 30 0.03 3.69 -8.90
N ASN A 31 0.77 4.79 -9.02
CA ASN A 31 2.21 4.76 -9.24
C ASN A 31 2.95 4.92 -7.91
N ALA A 32 4.11 4.28 -7.80
CA ALA A 32 5.00 4.46 -6.66
C ALA A 32 6.12 5.44 -7.03
N ASP A 33 6.50 6.27 -6.07
CA ASP A 33 7.67 7.16 -6.09
C ASP A 33 8.98 6.39 -5.86
N ARG A 34 9.11 5.21 -6.49
CA ARG A 34 10.28 4.33 -6.37
C ARG A 34 11.22 4.54 -7.57
N PRO A 35 12.54 4.40 -7.37
CA PRO A 35 13.52 4.52 -8.45
C PRO A 35 13.14 3.69 -9.69
N ARG A 36 13.38 4.25 -10.89
CA ARG A 36 13.05 3.60 -12.16
C ARG A 36 13.60 2.18 -12.28
N ASP A 37 14.83 1.98 -11.79
CA ASP A 37 15.57 0.73 -11.94
C ASP A 37 15.29 -0.25 -10.79
N GLU A 38 14.39 0.12 -9.87
CA GLU A 38 13.96 -0.77 -8.80
C GLU A 38 12.94 -1.80 -9.31
N VAL A 39 13.22 -3.08 -9.04
CA VAL A 39 12.32 -4.17 -9.38
C VAL A 39 11.03 -4.06 -8.56
N GLN A 40 9.90 -4.07 -9.25
CA GLN A 40 8.56 -4.11 -8.65
C GLN A 40 8.01 -5.54 -8.75
N GLU A 41 8.16 -6.30 -7.66
CA GLU A 41 7.72 -7.69 -7.62
C GLU A 41 6.19 -7.81 -7.50
N ILE A 42 5.62 -8.79 -8.18
CA ILE A 42 4.23 -9.19 -7.99
C ILE A 42 4.23 -10.36 -6.99
N VAL A 43 3.81 -10.07 -5.77
CA VAL A 43 3.76 -11.06 -4.68
C VAL A 43 2.33 -11.47 -4.40
N TYR A 44 2.12 -12.78 -4.24
CA TYR A 44 0.90 -13.33 -3.66
C TYR A 44 1.17 -13.67 -2.20
N VAL A 45 0.38 -13.09 -1.30
CA VAL A 45 0.40 -13.40 0.12
C VAL A 45 -0.85 -14.25 0.43
N PRO A 46 -0.71 -15.50 0.89
CA PRO A 46 -1.86 -16.34 1.20
C PRO A 46 -2.60 -15.83 2.45
N ALA A 47 -3.89 -16.17 2.53
CA ALA A 47 -4.68 -15.99 3.75
C ALA A 47 -4.05 -16.78 4.91
N ALA A 48 -4.12 -16.23 6.12
CA ALA A 48 -3.58 -16.87 7.31
C ALA A 48 -4.54 -16.79 8.50
N THR A 49 -4.39 -17.72 9.43
CA THR A 49 -5.05 -17.68 10.75
C THR A 49 -3.98 -17.56 11.83
N HIS A 50 -4.14 -16.57 12.70
CA HIS A 50 -3.22 -16.27 13.78
C HIS A 50 -3.83 -16.66 15.13
N ARG A 51 -2.97 -16.98 16.10
CA ARG A 51 -3.39 -17.34 17.46
C ARG A 51 -3.76 -16.08 18.24
N PRO A 52 -4.65 -16.20 19.25
CA PRO A 52 -4.90 -15.10 20.18
C PRO A 52 -3.61 -14.60 20.84
N GLY A 53 -3.39 -13.29 20.82
CA GLY A 53 -2.19 -12.64 21.35
C GLY A 53 -0.95 -12.73 20.45
N ASP A 54 -1.07 -13.31 19.24
CA ASP A 54 -0.04 -13.09 18.22
C ASP A 54 0.03 -11.58 17.92
N LYS A 55 1.24 -11.11 17.69
CA LYS A 55 1.53 -9.73 17.34
C LYS A 55 2.18 -9.65 15.99
N VAL A 56 2.28 -8.44 15.47
CA VAL A 56 2.92 -8.22 14.20
C VAL A 56 3.76 -6.96 14.18
N GLN A 57 4.99 -7.14 13.70
CA GLN A 57 5.95 -6.07 13.53
C GLN A 57 5.56 -5.21 12.31
N CYS A 58 5.52 -3.91 12.53
CA CYS A 58 5.46 -2.85 11.54
C CYS A 58 6.83 -2.16 11.47
N THR A 59 6.93 -1.04 10.74
CA THR A 59 8.20 -0.34 10.56
C THR A 59 8.84 0.08 11.90
N TYR A 60 8.07 0.70 12.80
CA TYR A 60 8.57 1.16 14.11
C TYR A 60 7.84 0.54 15.31
N LEU A 61 6.63 0.02 15.10
CA LEU A 61 5.74 -0.44 16.15
C LEU A 61 5.46 -1.94 16.04
N GLU A 62 5.09 -2.55 17.16
CA GLU A 62 4.49 -3.88 17.19
C GLU A 62 3.03 -3.75 17.65
N ILE A 63 2.10 -4.28 16.87
CA ILE A 63 0.66 -4.21 17.16
C ILE A 63 0.04 -5.60 17.29
N GLU A 64 -1.15 -5.67 17.90
CA GLU A 64 -1.92 -6.92 17.99
C GLU A 64 -2.32 -7.41 16.59
N GLN A 65 -2.11 -8.71 16.32
CA GLN A 65 -2.48 -9.32 15.05
C GLN A 65 -3.96 -9.74 15.05
N VAL A 66 -4.63 -9.53 13.92
CA VAL A 66 -6.00 -10.01 13.73
C VAL A 66 -6.03 -11.53 13.59
N GLN A 67 -7.10 -12.18 14.05
CA GLN A 67 -7.20 -13.64 14.00
C GLN A 67 -7.13 -14.20 12.57
N HIS A 68 -7.62 -13.47 11.58
CA HIS A 68 -7.64 -13.93 10.19
C HIS A 68 -7.27 -12.80 9.22
N THR A 69 -6.36 -13.10 8.29
CA THR A 69 -5.99 -12.26 7.16
C THR A 69 -6.47 -12.87 5.85
N HIS A 70 -6.85 -12.03 4.90
CA HIS A 70 -7.25 -12.43 3.56
C HIS A 70 -6.04 -12.63 2.66
N ALA A 71 -6.17 -13.46 1.62
CA ALA A 71 -5.14 -13.56 0.60
C ALA A 71 -5.09 -12.28 -0.24
N VAL A 72 -3.90 -11.84 -0.65
CA VAL A 72 -3.68 -10.58 -1.40
C VAL A 72 -2.74 -10.77 -2.59
N MET A 73 -3.13 -10.22 -3.74
CA MET A 73 -2.28 -9.97 -4.92
C MET A 73 -2.87 -8.78 -5.69
N GLY A 74 -2.40 -7.57 -5.37
CA GLY A 74 -2.95 -6.30 -5.89
C GLY A 74 -4.33 -5.92 -5.32
N ALA A 75 -5.22 -6.89 -5.15
CA ALA A 75 -6.44 -6.82 -4.36
C ALA A 75 -6.54 -8.07 -3.48
N ASN A 76 -7.36 -8.00 -2.43
CA ASN A 76 -7.60 -9.17 -1.59
C ASN A 76 -8.66 -10.13 -2.19
N ASP A 77 -8.79 -11.32 -1.61
CA ASP A 77 -9.77 -12.33 -2.01
C ASP A 77 -11.25 -11.93 -1.85
N ARG A 78 -11.51 -10.73 -1.30
CA ARG A 78 -12.83 -10.10 -1.17
C ARG A 78 -13.04 -8.96 -2.16
N GLY A 79 -12.12 -8.75 -3.09
CA GLY A 79 -12.21 -7.69 -4.12
C GLY A 79 -11.93 -6.29 -3.58
N VAL A 80 -11.29 -6.17 -2.41
CA VAL A 80 -10.84 -4.89 -1.86
C VAL A 80 -9.44 -4.58 -2.37
N CYS A 81 -9.26 -3.40 -2.95
CA CYS A 81 -7.98 -2.88 -3.40
C CYS A 81 -7.66 -1.60 -2.63
N VAL A 82 -6.40 -1.43 -2.24
CA VAL A 82 -5.91 -0.27 -1.50
C VAL A 82 -4.52 0.12 -2.00
N GLY A 83 -4.22 1.42 -1.93
CA GLY A 83 -2.87 1.94 -2.15
C GLY A 83 -2.64 3.11 -1.19
N ASN A 84 -1.39 3.29 -0.77
CA ASN A 84 -0.99 4.43 0.06
C ASN A 84 -0.48 5.56 -0.84
N GLU A 85 -0.71 6.79 -0.41
CA GLU A 85 -0.42 8.00 -1.18
C GLU A 85 0.28 9.03 -0.29
N GLY A 86 1.20 9.80 -0.85
CA GLY A 86 1.82 10.92 -0.16
C GLY A 86 0.81 12.06 -0.04
N VAL A 87 0.56 12.53 1.18
CA VAL A 87 -0.37 13.65 1.44
C VAL A 87 0.36 14.83 2.07
N TRP A 88 0.12 16.02 1.55
CA TRP A 88 0.59 17.27 2.16
C TRP A 88 -0.51 17.86 3.04
N THR A 89 -0.28 17.85 4.35
CA THR A 89 -1.24 18.31 5.35
C THR A 89 -1.03 19.79 5.69
N ARG A 90 -2.11 20.46 6.13
CA ARG A 90 -2.03 21.81 6.70
C ARG A 90 -1.58 21.79 8.15
N GLU A 91 -1.92 20.72 8.85
CA GLU A 91 -1.53 20.49 10.24
C GLU A 91 -0.13 19.87 10.31
N PRO A 92 0.64 20.20 11.35
CA PRO A 92 1.93 19.55 11.58
C PRO A 92 1.72 18.04 11.80
N THR A 93 2.66 17.26 11.28
CA THR A 93 2.74 15.83 11.59
C THR A 93 3.17 15.66 13.04
N GLY A 94 2.60 14.66 13.73
CA GLY A 94 3.05 14.29 15.06
C GLY A 94 4.52 13.85 15.05
N GLU A 95 5.22 14.07 16.16
CA GLU A 95 6.63 13.66 16.33
C GLU A 95 6.76 12.25 16.94
N GLU A 96 5.66 11.69 17.43
CA GLU A 96 5.63 10.35 18.02
C GLU A 96 5.68 9.27 16.92
N GLU A 97 6.29 8.13 17.25
CA GLU A 97 6.29 6.97 16.37
C GLU A 97 4.86 6.50 16.10
N ALA A 98 4.53 6.34 14.82
CA ALA A 98 3.21 5.95 14.36
C ALA A 98 3.33 4.97 13.18
N LEU A 99 2.23 4.30 12.86
CA LEU A 99 2.15 3.48 11.64
C LEU A 99 2.35 4.34 10.40
N LEU A 100 3.20 3.87 9.49
CA LEU A 100 3.40 4.51 8.20
C LEU A 100 2.32 4.07 7.21
N GLY A 101 2.11 4.85 6.14
CA GLY A 101 1.16 4.48 5.08
C GLY A 101 1.44 3.11 4.46
N MET A 102 2.72 2.71 4.37
CA MET A 102 3.12 1.38 3.91
C MET A 102 2.76 0.25 4.89
N ASP A 103 2.71 0.53 6.20
CA ASP A 103 2.26 -0.46 7.19
C ASP A 103 0.74 -0.69 7.09
N LEU A 104 -0.02 0.31 6.62
CA LEU A 104 -1.48 0.25 6.51
C LEU A 104 -1.99 -0.58 5.31
N VAL A 105 -1.18 -0.73 4.27
CA VAL A 105 -1.59 -1.35 2.99
C VAL A 105 -1.09 -2.77 2.78
N ARG A 106 -0.50 -3.37 3.81
CA ARG A 106 0.04 -4.72 3.74
C ARG A 106 -1.02 -5.82 3.84
#